data_AF-A0A355PT53-F1
#
_entry.id   AF-A0A355PT53-F1
#
_cell.length_a   1.000
_cell.length_b   1.000
_cell.length_c   1.000
_cell.angle_alpha   90.00
_cell.angle_beta   90.00
_cell.angle_gamma   90.00
#
_symmetry.space_group_name_H-M   'P 1'
#
loop_
_entity.id
_entity.type
_entity.pdbx_description
1 polymer ?
#
loop_
_entity_poly.entity_id
_entity_poly.type
_entity_poly.pdbx_seq_one_letter_code
_entity_poly.pdbx_strand_id
1 'polypeptide(L)'
;MEFTHFDEQGNARMVDVTEKGETVREAVAKGRIRVSAECFGKIKEGTMAKGDVLGVARIAGIMGAKRTSELIPLCHILNLTKLNVDFVMHPETCEIEAICTAKTTGKTGVEMEA
;
A
#
# COMPACT_ATOMS: atom_id res chain seq x y z
N MET A 1 1.40 16.11 19.89
CA MET A 1 1.79 14.88 19.17
C MET A 1 3.30 14.86 19.17
N GLU A 2 3.88 13.83 19.77
CA GLU A 2 5.34 13.68 19.87
C GLU A 2 5.81 12.86 18.67
N PHE A 3 6.78 13.37 17.90
CA PHE A 3 7.30 12.66 16.74
C PHE A 3 8.25 11.55 17.21
N THR A 4 7.80 10.30 17.20
CA THR A 4 8.59 9.17 17.71
C THR A 4 9.83 8.84 16.88
N HIS A 5 9.88 9.30 15.63
CA HIS A 5 10.98 9.07 14.69
C HIS A 5 12.14 10.06 14.81
N PHE A 6 12.08 10.99 15.77
CA PHE A 6 13.17 11.88 16.09
C PHE A 6 13.68 11.61 17.51
N ASP A 7 14.97 11.81 17.74
CA ASP A 7 15.54 11.85 19.08
C ASP A 7 15.40 13.26 19.70
N GLU A 8 15.87 13.43 20.94
CA GLU A 8 15.84 14.70 21.67
C GLU A 8 16.67 15.82 21.02
N GLN A 9 17.57 15.45 20.10
CA GLN A 9 18.45 16.35 19.35
C GLN A 9 17.89 16.66 17.95
N GLY A 10 16.75 16.07 17.58
CA GLY A 10 16.12 16.25 16.28
C GLY A 10 16.69 15.37 15.17
N ASN A 11 17.48 14.34 15.48
CA ASN A 11 17.98 13.39 14.50
C ASN A 11 16.93 12.31 14.22
N ALA A 12 16.84 11.88 12.96
CA ALA A 12 15.99 10.76 12.56
C ALA A 12 16.48 9.45 13.18
N ARG A 13 15.55 8.67 13.76
CA ARG A 13 15.82 7.35 14.32
C ARG A 13 14.69 6.37 14.00
N MET A 14 15.05 5.11 13.76
CA MET A 14 14.08 4.02 13.75
C MET A 14 13.72 3.69 15.21
N VAL A 15 12.42 3.59 15.50
CA VAL A 15 11.93 3.33 16.87
C VAL A 15 12.25 1.89 17.26
N ASP A 16 12.88 1.68 18.41
CA ASP A 16 13.03 0.33 18.97
C ASP A 16 11.65 -0.20 19.41
N VAL A 17 11.30 -1.39 18.93
CA VAL A 17 10.04 -2.07 19.23
C VAL A 17 10.24 -3.36 20.02
N THR A 18 11.45 -3.62 20.54
CA THR A 18 11.83 -4.89 21.19
C THR A 18 10.88 -5.31 22.31
N GLU A 19 10.52 -4.40 23.21
CA GLU A 19 9.65 -4.67 24.36
C GLU A 19 8.15 -4.76 24.00
N LYS A 20 7.77 -4.50 22.75
CA LYS A 20 6.37 -4.64 22.32
C LYS A 20 6.03 -6.11 22.07
N GLY A 21 4.83 -6.51 22.51
CA GLY A 21 4.28 -7.82 22.18
C GLY A 21 3.89 -7.96 20.71
N GLU A 22 3.95 -9.18 20.20
CA GLU A 22 3.44 -9.51 18.86
C GLU A 22 1.92 -9.64 18.88
N THR A 23 1.27 -9.01 17.89
CA THR A 23 -0.17 -9.13 17.67
C THR A 23 -0.45 -9.27 16.19
N VAL A 24 -1.62 -9.81 15.83
CA VAL A 24 -2.11 -9.72 14.46
C VAL A 24 -2.42 -8.26 14.14
N ARG A 25 -1.91 -7.77 13.02
CA ARG A 25 -2.08 -6.38 12.58
C ARG A 25 -2.50 -6.36 11.13
N GLU A 26 -3.45 -5.48 10.82
CA GLU A 26 -4.01 -5.31 9.49
C GLU A 26 -4.19 -3.82 9.21
N ALA A 27 -3.86 -3.39 8.01
CA ALA A 27 -4.09 -2.03 7.54
C ALA A 27 -4.72 -2.08 6.15
N VAL A 28 -5.56 -1.07 5.86
CA VAL A 28 -6.21 -0.89 4.56
C VAL A 28 -6.01 0.55 4.12
N ALA A 29 -5.39 0.73 2.96
CA ALA A 29 -5.27 2.02 2.30
C ALA A 29 -6.06 2.01 0.99
N LYS A 30 -6.56 3.19 0.61
CA LYS A 30 -7.33 3.39 -0.62
C LYS A 30 -6.89 4.67 -1.32
N GLY A 31 -6.90 4.63 -2.65
CA GLY A 31 -6.65 5.80 -3.48
C GLY A 31 -7.45 5.71 -4.78
N ARG A 32 -7.69 6.85 -5.42
CA ARG A 32 -8.42 6.90 -6.70
C ARG A 32 -7.56 7.47 -7.81
N ILE A 33 -7.67 6.85 -8.98
CA ILE A 33 -7.02 7.27 -10.22
C ILE A 33 -8.12 7.72 -11.17
N ARG A 34 -8.23 9.03 -11.39
CA ARG A 34 -9.14 9.58 -12.40
C ARG A 34 -8.48 9.53 -13.77
N VAL A 35 -9.22 9.04 -14.77
CA VAL A 35 -8.77 8.95 -16.16
C VAL A 35 -9.79 9.60 -17.10
N SER A 36 -9.45 9.73 -18.39
CA SER A 36 -10.43 10.15 -19.39
C SER A 36 -11.51 9.07 -19.59
N ALA A 37 -12.70 9.47 -20.04
CA ALA A 37 -13.79 8.54 -20.34
C ALA A 37 -13.40 7.47 -21.38
N GLU A 38 -12.62 7.85 -22.39
CA GLU A 38 -12.09 6.91 -23.39
C GLU A 38 -11.19 5.85 -22.75
N CYS A 39 -10.26 6.27 -21.89
CA CYS A 39 -9.36 5.36 -21.18
C CYS A 39 -10.15 4.43 -20.24
N PHE A 40 -11.09 5.00 -19.48
CA PHE A 40 -11.95 4.24 -18.58
C PHE A 40 -12.73 3.15 -19.33
N GLY A 41 -13.32 3.49 -20.48
CA GLY A 41 -14.01 2.53 -21.35
C GLY A 41 -13.10 1.37 -21.76
N LYS A 42 -11.89 1.68 -22.25
CA LYS A 42 -10.91 0.67 -22.66
C LYS A 42 -10.45 -0.24 -21.52
N ILE A 43 -10.26 0.31 -20.32
CA ILE A 43 -9.92 -0.47 -19.11
C ILE A 43 -11.08 -1.41 -18.76
N LYS A 44 -12.31 -0.89 -18.73
CA LYS A 44 -13.52 -1.65 -18.38
C LYS A 44 -13.79 -2.79 -19.37
N GLU A 45 -13.56 -2.57 -20.65
CA GLU A 45 -13.77 -3.54 -21.72
C GLU A 45 -12.59 -4.50 -21.92
N GLY A 46 -11.45 -4.26 -21.26
CA GLY A 46 -10.23 -5.05 -21.44
C GLY A 46 -9.58 -4.87 -22.82
N THR A 47 -9.86 -3.78 -23.52
CA THR A 47 -9.42 -3.51 -24.90
C THR A 47 -8.16 -2.63 -24.96
N MET A 48 -7.49 -2.44 -23.82
CA MET A 48 -6.20 -1.74 -23.76
C MET A 48 -5.16 -2.46 -24.62
N ALA A 49 -4.44 -1.71 -25.47
CA ALA A 49 -3.41 -2.26 -26.36
C ALA A 49 -2.28 -2.99 -25.61
N LYS A 50 -2.09 -2.69 -24.32
CA LYS A 50 -1.09 -3.30 -23.44
C LYS A 50 -1.60 -4.54 -22.67
N GLY A 51 -2.83 -4.99 -22.93
CA GLY A 51 -3.46 -6.10 -22.21
C GLY A 51 -4.05 -5.69 -20.87
N ASP A 52 -4.08 -6.62 -19.91
CA ASP A 52 -4.67 -6.42 -18.58
C ASP A 52 -3.84 -5.47 -17.71
N VAL A 53 -4.19 -4.18 -17.78
CA VAL A 53 -3.51 -3.13 -17.02
C VAL A 53 -3.78 -3.21 -15.52
N LEU A 54 -4.94 -3.72 -15.08
CA LEU A 54 -5.26 -3.86 -13.66
C LEU A 54 -4.55 -5.07 -13.06
N GLY A 55 -4.40 -6.16 -13.81
CA GLY A 55 -3.57 -7.29 -13.43
C GLY A 55 -2.11 -6.90 -13.23
N VAL A 56 -1.54 -6.11 -14.15
CA VAL A 56 -0.18 -5.58 -14.00
C VAL A 56 -0.08 -4.65 -12.79
N ALA A 57 -1.04 -3.74 -12.60
CA ALA A 57 -1.07 -2.84 -11.45
C ALA A 57 -1.18 -3.60 -10.11
N ARG A 58 -1.94 -4.69 -10.06
CA ARG A 58 -2.04 -5.57 -8.89
C ARG A 58 -0.68 -6.15 -8.49
N ILE A 59 0.05 -6.70 -9.46
CA ILE A 59 1.40 -7.27 -9.22
C ILE A 59 2.35 -6.17 -8.75
N ALA A 60 2.33 -5.01 -9.41
CA ALA A 60 3.17 -3.88 -9.03
C ALA A 60 2.89 -3.40 -7.61
N GLY A 61 1.62 -3.28 -7.21
CA GLY A 61 1.23 -2.90 -5.84
C GLY A 61 1.72 -3.91 -4.79
N ILE A 62 1.53 -5.21 -5.04
CA ILE A 62 2.04 -6.27 -4.15
C ILE A 62 3.57 -6.23 -4.03
N MET A 63 4.28 -5.99 -5.14
CA MET A 63 5.73 -5.84 -5.13
C MET A 63 6.18 -4.57 -4.38
N GLY A 64 5.47 -3.46 -4.57
CA GLY A 64 5.73 -2.20 -3.88
C GLY A 64 5.60 -2.35 -2.37
N ALA A 65 4.50 -2.93 -1.89
CA ALA A 65 4.25 -3.17 -0.47
C ALA A 65 5.32 -4.04 0.20
N LYS A 66 5.83 -5.07 -0.49
CA LYS A 66 6.94 -5.90 0.04
C LYS A 66 8.28 -5.16 0.12
N ARG A 67 8.42 -4.04 -0.57
CA ARG A 67 9.64 -3.23 -0.62
C ARG A 67 9.51 -1.93 0.18
N THR A 68 8.45 -1.77 0.98
CA THR A 68 8.20 -0.56 1.76
C THR A 68 9.41 -0.15 2.60
N SER A 69 10.08 -1.07 3.30
CA SER A 69 11.26 -0.77 4.10
C SER A 69 12.50 -0.39 3.28
N GLU A 70 12.55 -0.71 1.98
CA GLU A 70 13.60 -0.22 1.07
C GLU A 70 13.32 1.22 0.61
N LEU A 71 12.05 1.59 0.53
CA LEU A 71 11.59 2.87 0.01
C LEU A 71 11.42 3.94 1.09
N ILE A 72 11.05 3.53 2.31
CA ILE A 72 10.73 4.41 3.44
C ILE A 72 11.79 4.21 4.54
N PRO A 73 12.74 5.17 4.73
CA PRO A 73 13.98 4.94 5.46
C PRO A 73 13.87 4.43 6.90
N LEU A 74 12.78 4.75 7.60
CA LEU A 74 12.60 4.42 9.03
C LEU A 74 11.55 3.33 9.27
N CYS A 75 11.03 2.71 8.21
CA CYS A 75 10.14 1.56 8.36
C CYS A 75 10.93 0.31 8.78
N HIS A 76 10.37 -0.45 9.71
CA HIS A 76 10.89 -1.77 10.06
C HIS A 76 10.71 -2.74 8.89
N ILE A 77 11.57 -3.75 8.81
CA ILE A 77 11.37 -4.88 7.91
C ILE A 77 10.31 -5.80 8.52
N LEU A 78 9.23 -6.04 7.80
CA LEU A 78 8.09 -6.85 8.28
C LEU A 78 7.86 -8.08 7.40
N ASN A 79 7.63 -9.22 8.05
CA ASN A 79 7.19 -10.44 7.37
C ASN A 79 5.69 -10.37 7.10
N LEU A 80 5.31 -9.86 5.93
CA LEU A 80 3.92 -9.77 5.52
C LEU A 80 3.32 -11.16 5.30
N THR A 81 2.15 -11.39 5.90
CA THR A 81 1.44 -12.68 5.89
C THR A 81 0.25 -12.68 4.92
N LYS A 82 -0.28 -11.50 4.59
CA LYS A 82 -1.27 -11.29 3.54
C LYS A 82 -1.02 -9.93 2.90
N LEU A 83 -1.08 -9.90 1.57
CA LEU A 83 -1.12 -8.68 0.76
C LEU A 83 -2.13 -8.89 -0.36
N ASN A 84 -3.03 -7.94 -0.53
CA ASN A 84 -3.96 -7.92 -1.64
C ASN A 84 -4.18 -6.51 -2.16
N VAL A 85 -4.31 -6.38 -3.47
CA VAL A 85 -4.64 -5.12 -4.15
C VAL A 85 -5.84 -5.37 -5.05
N ASP A 86 -6.95 -4.71 -4.75
CA ASP A 86 -8.18 -4.79 -5.52
C ASP A 86 -8.51 -3.46 -6.17
N PHE A 87 -9.36 -3.51 -7.20
CA PHE A 87 -9.80 -2.35 -7.95
C PHE A 87 -11.31 -2.29 -8.03
N VAL A 88 -11.89 -1.11 -7.78
CA VAL A 88 -13.31 -0.81 -7.95
C VAL A 88 -13.44 0.27 -9.01
N MET A 89 -14.25 0.01 -10.03
CA MET A 89 -14.49 0.94 -11.13
C MET A 89 -15.68 1.84 -10.78
N HIS A 90 -15.53 3.15 -10.95
CA HIS A 90 -16.56 4.19 -10.74
C HIS A 90 -16.90 4.87 -12.07
N PRO A 91 -17.86 4.33 -12.85
CA PRO A 91 -18.19 4.84 -14.19
C PRO A 91 -18.70 6.29 -14.20
N GLU A 92 -19.40 6.69 -13.14
CA GLU A 92 -19.98 8.02 -12.99
C GLU A 92 -18.94 9.13 -12.86
N THR A 93 -17.76 8.82 -12.31
CA THR A 93 -16.64 9.78 -12.16
C THR A 93 -15.43 9.45 -13.04
N CYS A 94 -15.46 8.34 -13.79
CA CYS A 94 -14.32 7.83 -14.55
C CYS A 94 -13.08 7.59 -13.66
N GLU A 95 -13.30 7.02 -12.47
CA GLU A 95 -12.27 6.74 -11.48
C GLU A 95 -12.08 5.23 -11.27
N ILE A 96 -10.83 4.81 -11.07
CA ILE A 96 -10.50 3.48 -10.54
C ILE A 96 -10.04 3.66 -9.09
N GLU A 97 -10.78 3.12 -8.13
CA GLU A 97 -10.37 3.05 -6.74
C GLU A 97 -9.50 1.80 -6.54
N ALA A 98 -8.25 2.01 -6.13
CA ALA A 98 -7.33 0.95 -5.71
C ALA A 98 -7.42 0.78 -4.20
N ILE A 99 -7.54 -0.48 -3.74
CA ILE A 99 -7.67 -0.84 -2.33
C ILE A 99 -6.57 -1.83 -2.00
N CYS A 100 -5.63 -1.44 -1.15
CA CYS A 100 -4.56 -2.31 -0.67
C CYS A 100 -4.87 -2.76 0.76
N THR A 101 -4.75 -4.07 1.02
CA THR A 101 -4.88 -4.66 2.36
C THR A 101 -3.61 -5.41 2.70
N ALA A 102 -2.91 -4.97 3.75
CA ALA A 102 -1.70 -5.60 4.27
C ALA A 102 -1.96 -6.21 5.64
N LYS A 103 -1.36 -7.37 5.92
CA LYS A 103 -1.46 -8.06 7.22
C LYS A 103 -0.14 -8.67 7.64
N THR A 104 0.16 -8.60 8.93
CA THR A 104 1.27 -9.32 9.56
C THR A 104 0.91 -9.79 10.96
N THR A 105 1.78 -10.60 11.56
CA THR A 105 1.84 -10.79 13.01
C THR A 105 3.18 -10.22 13.46
N GLY A 106 3.16 -9.17 14.28
CA GLY A 106 4.39 -8.43 14.61
C GLY A 106 4.21 -7.33 15.65
N LYS A 107 5.30 -6.59 15.89
CA LYS A 107 5.42 -5.60 16.98
C LYS A 107 5.03 -4.17 16.59
N THR A 108 4.88 -3.89 15.29
CA THR A 108 4.50 -2.59 14.74
C THR A 108 3.47 -2.77 13.63
N GLY A 109 2.71 -1.71 13.34
CA GLY A 109 1.68 -1.69 12.31
C GLY A 109 2.23 -1.89 10.89
N VAL A 110 1.29 -2.02 9.94
CA VAL A 110 1.55 -2.24 8.51
C VAL A 110 0.89 -1.14 7.66
N GLU A 111 0.72 0.06 8.24
CA GLU A 111 0.08 1.21 7.60
C GLU A 111 0.87 1.71 6.38
N MET A 112 2.19 1.50 6.38
CA MET A 112 3.07 1.95 5.31
C MET A 112 3.17 0.93 4.16
N GLU A 113 2.89 -0.35 4.45
CA GLU A 113 2.78 -1.41 3.45
C GLU A 113 1.43 -1.42 2.73
N ALA A 114 0.38 -0.84 3.33
CA ALA A 114 -0.93 -0.67 2.72
C ALA A 114 -0.97 0.55 1.79
#